data_AF-A0A0G1FJM4-F1
#
_entry.id   AF-A0A0G1FJM4-F1
#
_cell.length_a   1.000
_cell.length_b   1.000
_cell.length_c   1.000
_cell.angle_alpha   90.00
_cell.angle_beta   90.00
_cell.angle_gamma   90.00
#
_symmetry.space_group_name_H-M   'P 1'
#
loop_
_entity.id
_entity.type
_entity.pdbx_description
1 polymer ?
#
loop_
_entity_poly.entity_id
_entity_poly.type
_entity_poly.pdbx_seq_one_letter_code
_entity_poly.pdbx_strand_id
1 'polypeptide(L)'
;MSQNEEFQRLIEKEKLILVPIPLFHLKEKRRGYNQAETIAKEIGKEFKLPVQNLLIRTRDTGSQVKLDRSQRRENIRNAFNLKIINNKSSIISKS
;
A
#
# COMPACT_ATOMS: atom_id res chain seq x y z
N MET A 1 -20.84 21.53 3.77
CA MET A 1 -20.55 20.10 3.56
C MET A 1 -19.39 19.74 4.45
N SER A 2 -19.49 18.65 5.22
CA SER A 2 -18.38 18.14 6.04
C SER A 2 -17.26 17.57 5.13
N GLN A 3 -16.00 17.60 5.58
CA GLN A 3 -14.89 16.95 4.86
C GLN A 3 -15.18 15.46 4.57
N ASN A 4 -15.92 14.80 5.46
CA ASN A 4 -16.33 13.40 5.28
C ASN A 4 -17.30 13.21 4.11
N GLU A 5 -18.19 14.17 3.85
CA GLU A 5 -19.15 14.08 2.75
C GLU A 5 -18.46 14.24 1.38
N GLU A 6 -17.44 15.10 1.30
CA GLU A 6 -16.67 15.28 0.07
C GLU A 6 -15.84 14.04 -0.25
N PHE A 7 -15.22 13.44 0.75
CA PHE A 7 -14.47 12.20 0.59
C PHE A 7 -15.36 11.02 0.17
N GLN A 8 -16.56 10.89 0.76
CA GLN A 8 -17.53 9.86 0.35
C GLN A 8 -17.97 10.05 -1.10
N ARG A 9 -18.30 11.28 -1.52
CA ARG A 9 -18.65 11.57 -2.92
C ARG A 9 -17.53 11.21 -3.90
N LEU A 10 -16.27 11.45 -3.52
CA LEU A 10 -15.12 11.08 -4.34
C LEU A 10 -15.03 9.55 -4.51
N ILE A 11 -15.22 8.80 -3.42
CA ILE A 11 -15.21 7.34 -3.42
C ILE A 11 -16.34 6.77 -4.28
N GLU A 12 -17.55 7.33 -4.20
CA GLU A 12 -18.70 6.86 -4.99
C GLU A 12 -18.52 7.12 -6.48
N LYS A 13 -17.89 8.25 -6.84
CA LYS A 13 -17.70 8.65 -8.22
C LYS A 13 -16.58 7.89 -8.93
N GLU A 14 -15.51 7.55 -8.19
CA GLU A 14 -14.27 7.01 -8.76
C GLU A 14 -14.01 5.58 -8.29
N LYS A 15 -13.38 4.76 -9.13
CA LYS A 15 -12.91 3.42 -8.72
C LYS A 15 -11.60 3.53 -7.95
N LEU A 16 -11.70 3.80 -6.66
CA LEU A 16 -10.53 3.91 -5.78
C LEU A 16 -10.10 2.56 -5.22
N ILE A 17 -8.80 2.43 -4.95
CA ILE A 17 -8.18 1.30 -4.26
C ILE A 17 -7.25 1.81 -3.16
N LEU A 18 -7.13 1.07 -2.07
CA LEU A 18 -6.15 1.37 -1.02
C LEU A 18 -4.91 0.49 -1.20
N VAL A 19 -3.74 1.13 -1.30
CA VAL A 19 -2.46 0.44 -1.44
C VAL A 19 -1.59 0.77 -0.23
N PRO A 20 -1.48 -0.13 0.76
CA PRO A 20 -0.64 0.13 1.92
C PRO A 20 0.84 0.10 1.54
N ILE A 21 1.63 0.95 2.19
CA ILE A 21 3.08 0.99 1.99
C ILE A 21 3.73 -0.21 2.71
N PRO A 22 4.52 -1.06 2.02
CA PRO A 22 5.14 -2.23 2.62
C PRO A 22 6.32 -1.86 3.53
N LEU A 23 6.56 -2.70 4.53
CA LEU A 23 7.82 -2.72 5.27
C LEU A 23 8.90 -3.45 4.46
N PHE A 24 10.17 -3.24 4.83
CA PHE A 24 11.23 -4.11 4.30
C PHE A 24 11.09 -5.49 4.92
N HIS A 25 11.26 -6.56 4.13
CA HIS A 25 10.88 -7.92 4.54
C HIS A 25 11.50 -8.38 5.87
N LEU A 26 12.74 -7.99 6.20
CA LEU A 26 13.35 -8.31 7.49
C LEU A 26 12.68 -7.58 8.66
N LYS A 27 12.25 -6.33 8.45
CA LYS A 27 11.53 -5.55 9.45
C LYS A 27 10.13 -6.08 9.67
N GLU A 28 9.46 -6.51 8.60
CA GLU A 28 8.15 -7.15 8.68
C GLU A 28 8.22 -8.45 9.50
N LYS A 29 9.17 -9.33 9.19
CA LYS A 29 9.41 -10.57 9.96
C LYS A 29 9.67 -10.30 11.44
N ARG A 30 10.52 -9.32 11.76
CA ARG A 30 10.84 -8.98 13.15
C ARG A 30 9.67 -8.35 13.90
N ARG A 31 8.90 -7.48 13.22
CA ARG A 31 7.80 -6.74 13.83
C ARG A 31 6.53 -7.58 13.95
N GLY A 32 6.34 -8.56 13.05
CA GLY A 32 5.18 -9.45 13.00
C GLY A 32 3.95 -8.86 12.29
N TYR A 33 3.95 -7.55 11.98
CA TYR A 33 2.84 -6.87 11.31
C TYR A 33 3.28 -5.58 10.60
N ASN A 34 2.49 -5.16 9.61
CA ASN A 34 2.61 -3.86 8.95
C ASN A 34 1.45 -2.93 9.35
N GLN A 35 1.73 -1.91 10.16
CA GLN A 35 0.72 -0.93 10.60
C GLN A 35 -0.06 -0.29 9.45
N ALA A 36 0.62 0.02 8.34
CA ALA A 36 -0.03 0.64 7.18
C ALA A 36 -1.08 -0.30 6.58
N GLU A 37 -0.80 -1.61 6.55
CA GLU A 37 -1.75 -2.61 6.08
C GLU A 37 -2.93 -2.77 7.05
N THR A 38 -2.68 -2.78 8.36
CA THR A 38 -3.74 -2.84 9.37
C THR A 38 -4.70 -1.65 9.24
N ILE A 39 -4.16 -0.43 9.14
CA ILE A 39 -4.96 0.79 8.96
C ILE A 39 -5.74 0.74 7.64
N ALA A 40 -5.07 0.37 6.54
CA ALA A 40 -5.73 0.28 5.24
C ALA A 40 -6.88 -0.74 5.22
N LYS A 41 -6.76 -1.87 5.94
CA LYS A 41 -7.83 -2.86 6.07
C LYS A 41 -9.05 -2.30 6.79
N GLU A 42 -8.86 -1.56 7.88
CA GLU A 42 -10.00 -0.96 8.59
C GLU A 42 -10.67 0.15 7.77
N ILE A 43 -9.90 1.03 7.14
CA ILE A 43 -10.45 2.04 6.21
C ILE A 43 -11.16 1.36 5.03
N GLY A 44 -10.57 0.31 4.45
CA GLY A 44 -11.17 -0.43 3.35
C GLY A 44 -12.52 -1.05 3.71
N LYS A 45 -12.67 -1.56 4.94
CA LYS A 45 -13.96 -2.06 5.44
C LYS A 45 -14.99 -0.94 5.59
N GLU A 46 -14.60 0.18 6.22
CA GLU A 46 -15.51 1.31 6.48
C GLU A 46 -16.04 1.93 5.18
N PHE A 47 -15.16 2.12 4.20
CA PHE A 47 -15.48 2.79 2.95
C PHE A 47 -15.74 1.83 1.78
N LYS A 48 -15.80 0.52 2.04
CA LYS A 48 -15.98 -0.56 1.03
C LYS A 48 -14.97 -0.48 -0.12
N LEU A 49 -13.74 -0.06 0.18
CA LEU A 49 -12.66 0.04 -0.79
C LEU A 49 -11.82 -1.24 -0.83
N PRO A 50 -11.45 -1.75 -2.01
CA PRO A 50 -10.53 -2.86 -2.12
C PRO A 50 -9.13 -2.45 -1.62
N VAL A 51 -8.53 -3.30 -0.79
CA VAL A 51 -7.16 -3.13 -0.30
C VAL A 51 -6.26 -4.09 -1.07
N GLN A 52 -5.24 -3.57 -1.74
CA GLN A 52 -4.33 -4.38 -2.55
C GLN A 52 -2.87 -4.10 -2.22
N ASN A 53 -2.11 -5.17 -1.94
CA ASN A 53 -0.67 -5.12 -1.69
C ASN A 53 0.10 -5.08 -3.03
N LEU A 54 0.02 -3.94 -3.72
CA LEU A 54 0.61 -3.72 -5.06
C LEU A 54 2.06 -3.23 -5.04
N LEU A 55 2.59 -2.86 -3.88
CA LEU A 55 3.95 -2.38 -3.73
C LEU A 55 4.82 -3.42 -3.03
N ILE A 56 6.08 -3.46 -3.44
CA ILE A 56 7.16 -4.14 -2.71
C ILE A 56 8.21 -3.11 -2.32
N ARG A 57 8.79 -3.27 -1.12
CA ARG A 57 9.96 -2.46 -0.71
C ARG A 57 11.23 -3.20 -1.06
N THR A 58 12.01 -2.66 -1.99
CA THR A 58 13.20 -3.32 -2.56
C THR A 58 14.46 -3.09 -1.73
N ARG A 59 14.46 -2.08 -0.86
CA ARG A 59 15.64 -1.68 -0.08
C ARG A 59 15.29 -1.38 1.37
N ASP A 60 16.18 -1.78 2.29
CA ASP A 60 16.09 -1.29 3.66
C ASP A 60 16.47 0.19 3.73
N THR A 61 15.63 0.95 4.39
CA THR A 61 15.64 2.40 4.43
C THR A 61 15.54 2.81 5.89
N GLY A 62 16.33 3.81 6.29
CA GLY A 62 16.40 4.28 7.67
C GLY A 62 15.05 4.80 8.18
N SER A 63 14.93 5.00 9.49
CA SER A 63 13.75 5.65 10.06
C SER A 63 13.56 7.05 9.48
N GLN A 64 12.31 7.41 9.16
CA GLN A 64 11.96 8.75 8.68
C GLN A 64 11.65 9.75 9.81
N VAL A 65 11.52 9.28 11.07
CA VAL A 65 10.98 10.10 12.18
C VAL A 65 11.81 11.36 12.46
N LYS A 66 13.14 11.29 12.26
CA LYS A 66 14.06 12.40 12.53
C LYS A 66 14.52 13.14 11.27
N LEU A 67 13.94 12.82 10.11
CA LEU A 67 14.39 13.36 8.83
C LEU A 67 13.51 14.54 8.40
N ASP A 68 14.14 15.57 7.84
CA ASP A 68 13.42 16.67 7.20
C ASP A 68 12.75 16.22 5.88
N ARG A 69 12.04 17.13 5.19
CA ARG A 69 11.33 16.79 3.95
C ARG A 69 12.26 16.31 2.83
N SER A 70 13.41 16.93 2.65
CA SER A 70 14.38 16.59 1.60
C SER A 70 15.02 15.23 1.91
N GLN A 71 15.45 15.05 3.14
CA GLN A 71 16.03 13.81 3.64
C GLN A 71 15.05 12.64 3.58
N ARG A 72 13.77 12.86 3.89
CA ARG A 72 12.73 11.84 3.72
C ARG A 72 12.59 11.41 2.26
N ARG A 73 12.54 12.38 1.34
CA ARG A 73 12.45 12.12 -0.11
C ARG A 73 13.64 11.31 -0.60
N GLU A 74 14.86 11.67 -0.16
CA GLU A 74 16.07 10.94 -0.51
C GLU A 74 16.08 9.53 0.08
N ASN A 75 15.72 9.40 1.37
CA ASN A 75 15.69 8.11 2.06
C ASN A 75 14.79 7.10 1.35
N ILE A 76 13.62 7.52 0.84
CA ILE A 76 12.71 6.63 0.11
C ILE A 76 12.92 6.58 -1.41
N ARG A 77 13.89 7.32 -1.95
CA ARG A 77 14.17 7.33 -3.38
C ARG A 77 14.45 5.90 -3.85
N ASN A 78 13.72 5.49 -4.89
CA ASN A 78 13.80 4.16 -5.51
C ASN A 78 13.66 2.99 -4.53
N ALA A 79 13.00 3.18 -3.39
CA ALA A 79 12.85 2.15 -2.36
C ALA A 79 11.65 1.22 -2.61
N PHE A 80 10.79 1.53 -3.58
CA PHE A 80 9.56 0.80 -3.85
C PHE A 80 9.40 0.48 -5.33
N ASN A 81 8.90 -0.72 -5.62
CA ASN A 81 8.51 -1.16 -6.97
C ASN A 81 7.06 -1.69 -6.94
N LEU A 82 6.44 -1.78 -8.12
CA LEU A 82 5.20 -2.52 -8.29
C LEU A 82 5.46 -4.03 -8.16
N LYS A 83 4.54 -4.72 -7.48
CA LYS A 83 4.51 -6.17 -7.42
C LYS A 83 4.09 -6.71 -8.79
N ILE A 84 4.91 -7.57 -9.39
CA ILE A 84 4.53 -8.25 -10.63
C ILE A 84 3.40 -9.25 -10.30
N ILE A 85 2.23 -9.06 -10.90
CA ILE A 85 1.11 -9.99 -10.81
C ILE A 85 1.11 -10.82 -12.09
N ASN A 86 1.66 -12.04 -12.02
CA ASN A 86 1.61 -12.97 -13.13
C ASN A 86 0.24 -13.64 -13.16
N ASN A 87 -0.65 -13.21 -14.05
CA ASN A 87 -1.92 -13.90 -14.32
C ASN A 87 -1.68 -15.20 -15.10
N LYS A 88 -1.11 -16.23 -14.46
CA LYS A 88 -1.03 -17.60 -15.03
C LYS A 88 -2.28 -18.42 -14.70
N SER A 89 -3.45 -17.91 -15.04
CA SER A 89 -4.71 -18.65 -14.90
C SER A 89 -5.61 -18.47 -16.12
N SER A 90 -5.14 -18.90 -17.29
CA SER A 90 -5.99 -19.13 -18.48
C SER A 90 -5.38 -20.10 -19.52
N ILE A 91 -4.23 -20.73 -19.26
CA ILE A 91 -3.58 -21.63 -20.24
C ILE A 91 -3.13 -22.92 -19.54
N ILE A 92 -4.06 -23.71 -19.02
CA ILE A 92 -3.86 -25.16 -18.86
C ILE A 92 -5.17 -25.87 -19.25
N SER A 93 -5.14 -26.43 -20.46
CA SER A 93 -5.90 -27.56 -21.04
C SER A 93 -7.44 -27.59 -20.94
N LYS A 94 -8.10 -27.23 -22.06
CA LYS A 94 -9.09 -28.11 -22.67
C LYS A 94 -8.36 -29.39 -23.12
N SER A 95 -8.75 -30.54 -22.60
CA SER A 95 -8.53 -31.87 -23.18
C SER A 95 -9.65 -32.76 -22.68
#